data_AF-A0A357M2L3-F1
#
_entry.id   AF-A0A357M2L3-F1
#
_cell.length_a   1.000
_cell.length_b   1.000
_cell.length_c   1.000
_cell.angle_alpha   90.00
_cell.angle_beta   90.00
_cell.angle_gamma   90.00
#
_symmetry.space_group_name_H-M   'P 1'
#
loop_
_entity.id
_entity.type
_entity.pdbx_description
1 polymer ?
#
loop_
_entity_poly.entity_id
_entity_poly.type
_entity_poly.pdbx_seq_one_letter_code
_entity_poly.pdbx_strand_id
1 'polypeptide(L)' 'MAIKGQKFKYYTESSKEEAIRLHLEEGWSYRQITEYLGIHDQGRVKLWMRQYPEWICIIRG' A
#
# COMPACT_ATOMS: atom_id res chain seq x y z
N MET A 1 1.04 -25.27 -6.49
CA MET A 1 -0.22 -25.38 -7.24
C MET A 1 -0.68 -23.97 -7.59
N ALA A 2 -0.70 -23.57 -8.86
CA ALA A 2 -1.23 -22.27 -9.27
C ALA A 2 -2.72 -22.43 -9.59
N ILE A 3 -3.57 -21.73 -8.84
CA ILE A 3 -5.03 -21.81 -9.00
C ILE A 3 -5.39 -21.05 -10.28
N LYS A 4 -5.87 -21.77 -11.30
CA LYS A 4 -6.34 -21.20 -12.58
C LYS A 4 -7.49 -20.23 -12.28
N GLY A 5 -7.25 -18.94 -12.50
CA GLY A 5 -8.23 -17.87 -12.22
C GLY A 5 -7.82 -16.85 -11.15
N GLN A 6 -6.63 -16.98 -10.55
CA GLN A 6 -6.14 -15.95 -9.64
C GLN A 6 -5.82 -14.65 -10.42
N LYS A 7 -6.75 -13.70 -10.38
CA LYS A 7 -6.53 -12.36 -10.93
C LYS A 7 -5.59 -11.62 -9.98
N PHE A 8 -4.32 -11.51 -10.37
CA PHE A 8 -3.39 -10.60 -9.68
C PHE A 8 -3.90 -9.17 -9.90
N LYS A 9 -4.41 -8.55 -8.83
CA LYS A 9 -4.67 -7.11 -8.86
C LYS A 9 -3.30 -6.42 -8.86
N TYR A 10 -2.89 -5.95 -10.04
CA TYR A 10 -1.72 -5.09 -10.17
C TYR A 10 -2.12 -3.72 -9.65
N TYR A 11 -1.53 -3.34 -8.51
CA TYR A 11 -1.60 -1.97 -8.01
C TYR A 11 -0.48 -1.19 -8.68
N THR A 12 -0.83 -0.06 -9.29
CA THR A 12 0.14 0.88 -9.82
C THR A 12 1.02 1.42 -8.69
N GLU A 13 2.22 1.85 -9.03
CA GLU A 13 3.14 2.46 -8.07
C GLU A 13 2.51 3.67 -7.38
N SER A 14 1.72 4.47 -8.11
CA SER A 14 0.98 5.61 -7.56
C SER A 14 0.04 5.23 -6.41
N SER A 15 -0.69 4.11 -6.49
CA SER A 15 -1.55 3.67 -5.38
C SER A 15 -0.77 3.23 -4.15
N LYS A 16 0.44 2.69 -4.35
CA LYS A 16 1.31 2.28 -3.25
C LYS A 16 1.96 3.50 -2.58
N GLU A 17 2.40 4.46 -3.38
CA GLU A 17 2.98 5.71 -2.91
C GLU A 17 1.95 6.52 -2.11
N GLU A 18 0.73 6.67 -2.62
CA GLU A 18 -0.34 7.37 -1.93
C GLU A 18 -0.71 6.70 -0.59
N ALA A 19 -0.70 5.37 -0.53
CA ALA A 19 -0.89 4.63 0.72
C ALA A 19 0.18 4.96 1.77
N ILE A 20 1.44 5.03 1.35
CA ILE A 20 2.58 5.33 2.23
C ILE A 20 2.53 6.80 2.66
N ARG A 21 2.22 7.71 1.74
CA ARG A 21 2.08 9.13 1.98
C ARG A 21 0.98 9.44 3.00
N LEU A 22 -0.22 8.88 2.84
CA LEU A 22 -1.33 9.04 3.79
C LEU A 22 -0.99 8.54 5.20
N HIS A 23 -0.24 7.45 5.29
CA HIS A 23 0.21 6.94 6.59
C HIS A 23 1.25 7.86 7.25
N LEU A 24 2.17 8.44 6.48
CA LEU A 24 3.28 9.22 6.99
C LEU A 24 2.92 10.69 7.25
N GLU A 25 2.19 11.33 6.35
CA GLU A 25 1.77 12.74 6.47
C GLU A 25 0.59 12.90 7.42
N GLU A 26 -0.50 12.15 7.19
CA GLU A 26 -1.75 12.30 7.94
C GLU A 26 -1.90 11.29 9.09
N GLY A 27 -0.99 10.32 9.21
CA GLY A 27 -1.04 9.33 10.29
C GLY A 27 -2.17 8.31 10.13
N TRP A 28 -2.68 8.10 8.91
CA TRP A 28 -3.84 7.23 8.70
C TRP A 28 -3.57 5.78 9.10
N SER A 29 -4.57 5.14 9.70
CA SER A 29 -4.51 3.71 9.99
C SER A 29 -4.57 2.89 8.71
N TYR A 30 -3.99 1.68 8.72
CA TYR A 30 -4.04 0.75 7.58
C TYR A 30 -5.47 0.50 7.09
N ARG A 31 -6.43 0.50 8.01
CA ARG A 31 -7.86 0.35 7.69
C ARG A 31 -8.40 1.52 6.86
N GLN A 32 -8.13 2.76 7.28
CA GLN A 32 -8.57 3.94 6.53
C GLN A 32 -7.94 4.00 5.14
N ILE A 33 -6.65 3.67 5.03
CA ILE A 33 -5.94 3.61 3.75
C ILE A 33 -6.55 2.55 2.84
N THR A 34 -6.89 1.38 3.37
CA THR A 34 -7.56 0.33 2.59
C THR A 34 -8.97 0.72 2.14
N GLU A 35 -9.73 1.40 2.98
CA GLU A 35 -11.08 1.88 2.64
C GLU A 35 -11.01 2.98 1.57
N TYR A 36 -10.07 3.91 1.67
CA TYR A 36 -9.88 5.01 0.72
C TYR A 36 -9.36 4.56 -0.63
N LEU A 37 -8.35 3.67 -0.66
CA LEU A 37 -7.78 3.14 -1.90
C LEU A 37 -8.57 1.95 -2.47
N GLY A 38 -9.64 1.50 -1.79
CA GLY A 38 -10.40 0.31 -2.19
C GLY A 38 -9.57 -0.98 -2.18
N ILE A 39 -8.53 -1.04 -1.34
CA ILE A 39 -7.67 -2.21 -1.20
C ILE A 39 -8.35 -3.18 -0.25
N HIS A 40 -8.62 -4.39 -0.72
CA HIS A 40 -9.30 -5.39 0.11
C HIS A 40 -8.41 -5.98 1.23
N ASP A 41 -7.08 -5.87 1.10
CA ASP A 41 -6.12 -6.54 1.99
C ASP A 41 -5.21 -5.56 2.71
N GLN A 42 -5.40 -5.41 4.02
CA GLN A 42 -4.58 -4.55 4.88
C GLN A 42 -3.14 -5.05 5.04
N GLY A 43 -2.93 -6.37 4.95
CA GLY A 43 -1.59 -6.98 5.00
C GLY A 43 -0.73 -6.54 3.82
N ARG A 44 -1.34 -6.24 2.68
CA ARG A 44 -0.67 -5.72 1.48
C ARG A 44 -0.08 -4.32 1.70
N VAL A 45 -0.78 -3.45 2.43
CA VAL A 45 -0.26 -2.12 2.80
C VAL A 45 0.97 -2.26 3.72
N LYS A 46 0.92 -3.20 4.68
CA LYS A 46 2.06 -3.52 5.54
C LYS A 46 3.27 -4.07 4.74
N LEU A 47 3.00 -4.86 3.70
CA LEU A 47 4.03 -5.35 2.78
C LEU A 47 4.69 -4.22 2.01
N TRP A 48 3.93 -3.23 1.54
CA TRP A 48 4.48 -2.07 0.83
C TRP A 48 5.40 -1.25 1.72
N MET A 49 5.03 -1.02 2.98
CA MET A 49 5.90 -0.35 3.95
C MET A 49 7.26 -1.03 4.13
N ARG A 50 7.28 -2.36 4.06
CA ARG A 50 8.53 -3.13 4.17
C ARG A 50 9.31 -3.19 2.86
N GLN A 51 8.62 -3.15 1.72
CA GLN A 51 9.22 -3.28 0.40
C GLN A 51 9.80 -1.96 -0.13
N TYR A 52 9.26 -0.82 0.29
CA TYR A 52 9.62 0.51 -0.22
C TYR A 52 10.14 1.46 0.90
N PRO A 53 11.26 1.13 1.57
CA PRO A 53 11.88 2.02 2.53
C PRO A 53 12.39 3.33 1.89
N GLU A 54 12.76 3.30 0.61
CA GLU A 54 13.24 4.47 -0.12
C GLU A 54 12.17 5.57 -0.23
N TRP A 55 10.90 5.19 -0.47
CA TRP A 55 9.79 6.16 -0.53
C TRP A 55 9.49 6.74 0.86
N ILE A 56 9.63 5.94 1.91
CA ILE A 56 9.48 6.42 3.29
C ILE A 56 10.55 7.48 3.61
N CYS A 57 11.80 7.27 3.18
CA CYS A 57 12.88 8.23 3.36
C CYS A 57 12.68 9.50 2.53
N ILE A 58 12.18 9.39 1.29
CA ILE A 58 11.89 10.55 0.42
C ILE A 58 10.74 11.39 0.96
N ILE A 59 9.71 10.78 1.57
CA ILE A 59 8.55 11.51 2.11
C ILE A 59 8.87 12.16 3.48
N ARG A 60 9.80 11.60 4.25
CA ARG A 60 10.21 12.14 5.56
C ARG A 60 11.40 13.09 5.53
N GLY A 61 12.18 13.09 4.45
CA GLY A 61 13.39 13.89 4.27
C GLY A 61 13.14 15.12 3.43
#